data_AF-A0A971KM53-F1
#
_entry.id   AF-A0A971KM53-F1
#
_cell.length_a   1.000
_cell.length_b   1.000
_cell.length_c   1.000
_cell.angle_alpha   90.00
_cell.angle_beta   90.00
_cell.angle_gamma   90.00
#
_symmetry.space_group_name_H-M   'P 1'
#
loop_
_entity.id
_entity.type
_entity.pdbx_description
1 polymer ?
#
loop_
_entity_poly.entity_id
_entity_poly.type
_entity_poly.pdbx_seq_one_letter_code
_entity_poly.pdbx_strand_id
1 'polypeptide(L)'
;MVRAGENFEMKLSFYNTSSNKTVKNIKIFLTAEPGGTNPDSPSAGGSVFTPVDSSNTFYIDSIPPKGRVEKTITMFTVPDALAKTHTIIANFEYEDNEGNPLDDQERIGVPVVQQSKLDTSELTLYPDTMVGQPVPVSLEFYNTGKVTLYNLMVKLEGDFQTEHGSYYVGNFASGSSDYFEGMVIPNMPGELNGAVVFTYEDSTGQMQEVRKGFTLNVMDMPPMEEFPHDMPPMDGFEPEAGGIKGMLKSKWLWISLGAVIVIVGGIVIYRKKKKAKEMAFDE
;
A
#
# COMPACT_ATOMS: atom_id res chain seq x y z
N MET A 1 -19.13 4.40 8.58
CA MET A 1 -18.82 4.08 7.16
C MET A 1 -18.80 2.58 7.04
N VAL A 2 -19.24 2.05 5.91
CA VAL A 2 -19.30 0.60 5.66
C VAL A 2 -18.19 0.23 4.68
N ARG A 3 -17.63 -0.97 4.81
CA ARG A 3 -16.56 -1.44 3.92
C ARG A 3 -17.14 -2.32 2.82
N ALA A 4 -16.68 -2.13 1.60
CA ALA A 4 -17.02 -3.03 0.50
C ALA A 4 -16.52 -4.45 0.80
N GLY A 5 -17.35 -5.46 0.53
CA GLY A 5 -17.05 -6.86 0.80
C GLY A 5 -17.26 -7.29 2.25
N GLU A 6 -17.79 -6.41 3.11
CA GLU A 6 -18.08 -6.72 4.51
C GLU A 6 -19.58 -6.57 4.84
N ASN A 7 -19.98 -7.27 5.91
CA ASN A 7 -21.30 -7.09 6.53
C ASN A 7 -21.31 -5.82 7.39
N PHE A 8 -22.45 -5.14 7.43
CA PHE A 8 -22.71 -4.08 8.40
C PHE A 8 -24.14 -4.19 8.94
N GLU A 9 -24.34 -3.71 10.17
CA GLU A 9 -25.67 -3.61 10.76
C GLU A 9 -26.26 -2.22 10.52
N MET A 10 -27.49 -2.18 10.01
CA MET A 10 -28.30 -0.97 9.94
C MET A 10 -29.39 -1.03 11.00
N LYS A 11 -29.33 -0.09 11.95
CA LYS A 11 -30.33 0.07 13.02
C LYS A 11 -31.29 1.19 12.65
N LEU A 12 -32.54 0.83 12.38
CA LEU A 12 -33.62 1.74 12.02
C LEU A 12 -34.54 1.96 13.23
N SER A 13 -34.86 3.21 13.52
CA SER A 13 -35.78 3.59 14.58
C SER A 13 -36.94 4.37 13.99
N PHE A 14 -38.14 3.83 14.11
CA PHE A 14 -39.37 4.45 13.63
C PHE A 14 -40.11 5.07 14.80
N TYR A 15 -40.41 6.35 14.70
CA TYR A 15 -41.06 7.11 15.77
C TYR A 15 -42.36 7.71 15.29
N ASN A 16 -43.47 7.35 15.94
CA ASN A 16 -44.75 8.00 15.69
C ASN A 16 -44.77 9.37 16.37
N THR A 17 -44.66 10.42 15.56
CA THR A 17 -44.61 11.80 16.04
C THR A 17 -45.97 12.32 16.51
N SER A 18 -47.07 11.64 16.18
CA SER A 18 -48.42 12.03 16.60
C SER A 18 -48.57 12.01 18.12
N SER A 19 -49.33 12.96 18.65
CA SER A 19 -49.71 13.00 20.07
C SER A 19 -50.98 12.22 20.39
N ASN A 20 -51.78 11.85 19.38
CA ASN A 20 -53.10 11.27 19.59
C ASN A 20 -53.51 10.19 18.57
N LYS A 21 -52.80 10.05 17.44
CA LYS A 21 -53.11 9.03 16.41
C LYS A 21 -52.15 7.85 16.50
N THR A 22 -52.69 6.63 16.41
CA THR A 22 -51.89 5.41 16.25
C THR A 22 -51.68 5.19 14.76
N VAL A 23 -50.49 4.72 14.38
CA VAL A 23 -50.21 4.26 13.02
C VAL A 23 -50.34 2.73 13.01
N LYS A 24 -51.00 2.16 12.01
CA LYS A 24 -51.30 0.71 11.94
C LYS A 24 -50.86 0.11 10.60
N ASN A 25 -50.80 -1.21 10.53
CA ASN A 25 -50.58 -1.99 9.31
C ASN A 25 -49.37 -1.50 8.50
N ILE A 26 -48.25 -1.30 9.19
CA ILE A 26 -47.06 -0.69 8.62
C ILE A 26 -46.25 -1.76 7.92
N LYS A 27 -46.05 -1.60 6.62
CA LYS A 27 -45.08 -2.34 5.81
C LYS A 27 -43.95 -1.40 5.43
N ILE A 28 -42.73 -1.84 5.70
CA ILE A 28 -41.51 -1.09 5.37
C ILE A 28 -40.66 -1.98 4.49
N PHE A 29 -40.24 -1.52 3.32
CA PHE A 29 -39.32 -2.30 2.49
C PHE A 29 -38.18 -1.44 1.97
N LEU A 30 -36.99 -2.03 2.04
CA LEU A 30 -35.74 -1.38 1.66
C LEU A 30 -35.41 -1.71 0.21
N THR A 31 -35.13 -0.67 -0.58
CA THR A 31 -34.57 -0.78 -1.92
C THR A 31 -33.25 -0.01 -1.98
N ALA A 32 -32.34 -0.42 -2.86
CA ALA A 32 -31.14 0.37 -3.14
C ALA A 32 -31.29 0.98 -4.53
N GLU A 33 -30.71 2.17 -4.72
CA GLU A 33 -30.63 2.75 -6.06
C GLU A 33 -29.73 1.88 -6.96
N PRO A 34 -30.15 1.60 -8.20
CA PRO A 34 -29.33 0.86 -9.14
C PRO A 34 -28.07 1.66 -9.50
N GLY A 35 -26.97 0.94 -9.70
CA GLY A 35 -25.67 1.53 -9.99
C GLY A 35 -24.86 1.83 -8.72
N GLY A 36 -23.54 1.95 -8.87
CA GLY A 36 -22.62 2.06 -7.74
C GLY A 36 -21.64 0.90 -7.59
N THR A 37 -21.74 -0.09 -8.46
CA THR A 37 -20.68 -1.04 -8.79
C THR A 37 -19.91 -0.60 -10.02
N ASN A 38 -18.74 -1.19 -10.26
CA ASN A 38 -17.98 -0.97 -11.48
C ASN A 38 -18.79 -1.48 -12.70
N PRO A 39 -18.97 -0.69 -13.79
CA PRO A 39 -19.68 -1.12 -14.99
C PRO A 39 -19.16 -2.43 -15.61
N ASP A 40 -17.88 -2.73 -15.42
CA ASP A 40 -17.21 -3.91 -15.98
C ASP A 40 -17.26 -5.13 -15.05
N SER A 41 -18.01 -5.05 -13.94
CA SER A 41 -18.13 -6.12 -12.93
C SER A 41 -19.35 -7.02 -13.16
N PRO A 42 -19.30 -8.31 -12.76
CA PRO A 42 -20.49 -9.17 -12.76
C PRO A 42 -21.65 -8.65 -11.89
N SER A 43 -21.40 -7.74 -10.95
CA SER A 43 -22.42 -7.06 -10.15
C SER A 43 -22.98 -5.78 -10.82
N ALA A 44 -22.61 -5.49 -12.08
CA ALA A 44 -23.05 -4.29 -12.78
C ALA A 44 -24.58 -4.25 -12.90
N GLY A 45 -25.18 -3.13 -12.46
CA GLY A 45 -26.63 -2.94 -12.45
C GLY A 45 -27.37 -3.62 -11.29
N GLY A 46 -26.68 -4.37 -10.43
CA GLY A 46 -27.23 -4.94 -9.20
C GLY A 46 -27.32 -3.95 -8.04
N SER A 47 -27.97 -4.38 -6.96
CA SER A 47 -27.99 -3.63 -5.69
C SER A 47 -26.61 -3.69 -5.02
N VAL A 48 -26.10 -2.54 -4.59
CA VAL A 48 -24.83 -2.45 -3.83
C VAL A 48 -24.95 -3.10 -2.45
N PHE A 49 -26.16 -3.11 -1.89
CA PHE A 49 -26.45 -3.67 -0.57
C PHE A 49 -27.46 -4.82 -0.67
N THR A 50 -27.14 -5.95 -0.06
CA THR A 50 -28.01 -7.12 -0.03
C THR A 50 -28.28 -7.52 1.42
N PRO A 51 -29.54 -7.79 1.82
CA PRO A 51 -29.83 -8.27 3.16
C PRO A 51 -29.24 -9.66 3.39
N VAL A 52 -28.74 -9.91 4.60
CA VAL A 52 -28.13 -11.19 5.01
C VAL A 52 -29.08 -11.90 5.96
N ASP A 53 -29.41 -13.16 5.66
CA ASP A 53 -30.30 -14.01 6.46
C ASP A 53 -31.65 -13.37 6.83
N SER A 54 -32.08 -12.37 6.05
CA SER A 54 -33.33 -11.63 6.28
C SER A 54 -33.97 -11.18 4.98
N SER A 55 -35.27 -10.86 5.05
CA SER A 55 -35.93 -10.10 4.00
C SER A 55 -35.52 -8.62 4.07
N ASN A 56 -35.68 -7.89 2.96
CA ASN A 56 -35.63 -6.43 2.92
C ASN A 56 -36.94 -5.77 3.39
N THR A 57 -37.96 -6.57 3.70
CA THR A 57 -39.29 -6.10 4.12
C THR A 57 -39.57 -6.41 5.59
N PHE A 58 -40.14 -5.45 6.30
CA PHE A 58 -40.58 -5.55 7.69
C PHE A 58 -42.06 -5.22 7.80
N TYR A 59 -42.72 -5.84 8.78
CA TYR A 59 -44.10 -5.56 9.13
C TYR A 59 -44.17 -5.15 10.60
N ILE A 60 -44.93 -4.09 10.89
CA ILE A 60 -45.19 -3.58 12.24
C ILE A 60 -46.70 -3.40 12.35
N ASP A 61 -47.31 -4.12 13.28
CA ASP A 61 -48.77 -4.09 13.49
C ASP A 61 -49.26 -2.68 13.85
N SER A 62 -48.63 -2.04 14.83
CA SER A 62 -48.93 -0.65 15.17
C SER A 62 -47.81 0.07 15.91
N ILE A 63 -47.82 1.41 15.86
CA ILE A 63 -46.98 2.28 16.69
C ILE A 63 -47.89 3.30 17.38
N PRO A 64 -48.03 3.26 18.73
CA PRO A 64 -48.90 4.17 19.47
C PRO A 64 -48.41 5.62 19.38
N PRO A 65 -49.22 6.63 19.76
CA PRO A 65 -48.78 8.01 19.81
C PRO A 65 -47.51 8.16 20.64
N LYS A 66 -46.50 8.87 20.13
CA LYS A 66 -45.17 9.01 20.75
C LYS A 66 -44.43 7.68 20.97
N GLY A 67 -44.89 6.59 20.36
CA GLY A 67 -44.25 5.28 20.39
C GLY A 67 -43.05 5.18 19.46
N ARG A 68 -42.17 4.23 19.76
CA ARG A 68 -40.99 3.92 18.95
C ARG A 68 -40.87 2.41 18.72
N VAL A 69 -40.47 2.02 17.52
CA VAL A 69 -40.10 0.65 17.18
C VAL A 69 -38.71 0.68 16.54
N GLU A 70 -37.85 -0.22 16.99
CA GLU A 70 -36.51 -0.39 16.44
C GLU A 70 -36.42 -1.70 15.66
N LYS A 71 -35.72 -1.66 14.52
CA LYS A 71 -35.41 -2.82 13.69
C LYS A 71 -33.94 -2.79 13.33
N THR A 72 -33.30 -3.95 13.42
CA THR A 72 -31.92 -4.12 12.98
C THR A 72 -31.92 -5.06 11.80
N ILE A 73 -31.20 -4.69 10.75
CA ILE A 73 -30.96 -5.55 9.58
C ILE A 73 -29.47 -5.61 9.30
N THR A 74 -28.98 -6.82 9.05
CA THR A 74 -27.62 -7.03 8.59
C THR A 74 -27.61 -6.98 7.07
N MET A 75 -26.74 -6.14 6.51
CA MET A 75 -26.60 -5.95 5.08
C MET A 75 -25.16 -6.31 4.69
N PHE A 76 -24.98 -6.94 3.55
CA PHE A 76 -23.69 -7.16 2.91
C PHE A 76 -23.47 -6.09 1.84
N THR A 77 -22.27 -5.48 1.86
CA THR A 77 -21.84 -4.55 0.80
C THR A 77 -21.06 -5.35 -0.24
N VAL A 78 -21.47 -5.27 -1.52
CA VAL A 78 -20.77 -6.01 -2.57
C VAL A 78 -19.27 -5.63 -2.65
N PRO A 79 -18.35 -6.58 -2.91
CA PRO A 79 -16.90 -6.32 -2.85
C PRO A 79 -16.39 -5.29 -3.85
N ASP A 80 -17.13 -5.02 -4.92
CA ASP A 80 -16.81 -4.09 -5.99
C ASP A 80 -17.59 -2.77 -5.88
N ALA A 81 -18.24 -2.52 -4.74
CA ALA A 81 -18.88 -1.25 -4.46
C ALA A 81 -17.86 -0.11 -4.58
N LEU A 82 -18.25 0.94 -5.30
CA LEU A 82 -17.45 2.14 -5.46
C LEU A 82 -17.38 2.92 -4.14
N ALA A 83 -16.24 3.52 -3.86
CA ALA A 83 -16.04 4.38 -2.69
C ALA A 83 -16.81 5.70 -2.86
N LYS A 84 -18.07 5.72 -2.46
CA LYS A 84 -18.97 6.88 -2.47
C LYS A 84 -20.11 6.66 -1.48
N THR A 85 -20.93 7.69 -1.30
CA THR A 85 -22.22 7.54 -0.62
C THR A 85 -23.21 6.87 -1.57
N HIS A 86 -23.79 5.75 -1.13
CA HIS A 86 -24.87 5.06 -1.82
C HIS A 86 -26.17 5.27 -1.07
N THR A 87 -27.30 5.29 -1.78
CA THR A 87 -28.61 5.53 -1.19
C THR A 87 -29.34 4.21 -0.96
N ILE A 88 -29.77 3.98 0.27
CA ILE A 88 -30.83 3.02 0.60
C ILE A 88 -32.13 3.82 0.71
N ILE A 89 -33.17 3.34 0.05
CA ILE A 89 -34.51 3.89 0.11
C ILE A 89 -35.34 3.04 1.07
N ALA A 90 -35.92 3.66 2.09
CA ALA A 90 -36.94 3.05 2.93
C ALA A 90 -38.32 3.49 2.44
N ASN A 91 -39.11 2.54 1.94
CA ASN A 91 -40.47 2.78 1.47
C ASN A 91 -41.44 2.36 2.58
N PHE A 92 -42.40 3.21 2.88
CA PHE A 92 -43.41 3.01 3.91
C PHE A 92 -44.78 2.89 3.25
N GLU A 93 -45.53 1.87 3.63
CA GLU A 93 -46.95 1.74 3.37
C GLU A 93 -47.61 1.54 4.74
N TYR A 94 -48.55 2.39 5.14
CA TYR A 94 -49.20 2.31 6.45
C TYR A 94 -50.63 2.84 6.42
N GLU A 95 -51.38 2.58 7.47
CA GLU A 95 -52.74 3.07 7.63
C GLU A 95 -52.84 4.04 8.82
N ASP A 96 -53.67 5.07 8.67
CA ASP A 96 -54.07 5.90 9.79
C ASP A 96 -55.14 5.23 10.67
N ASN A 97 -55.60 5.95 11.70
CA ASN A 97 -56.63 5.44 12.61
C ASN A 97 -57.98 5.12 11.94
N GLU A 98 -58.26 5.70 10.78
CA GLU A 98 -59.51 5.53 10.04
C GLU A 98 -59.40 4.41 8.99
N GLY A 99 -58.21 3.81 8.85
CA GLY A 99 -57.92 2.77 7.86
C GLY A 99 -57.58 3.32 6.47
N ASN A 100 -57.28 4.63 6.37
CA ASN A 100 -56.86 5.21 5.10
C ASN A 100 -55.41 4.80 4.82
N PRO A 101 -55.10 4.22 3.63
CA PRO A 101 -53.73 3.90 3.26
C PRO A 101 -52.94 5.17 2.95
N LEU A 102 -51.69 5.18 3.39
CA LEU A 102 -50.70 6.24 3.22
C LEU A 102 -49.37 5.62 2.81
N ASP A 103 -48.65 6.31 1.94
CA ASP A 103 -47.30 5.95 1.51
C ASP A 103 -46.31 7.08 1.80
N ASP A 104 -45.07 6.71 2.08
CA ASP A 104 -43.97 7.66 2.28
C ASP A 104 -42.63 7.02 1.87
N GLN A 105 -41.62 7.84 1.62
CA GLN A 105 -40.31 7.37 1.19
C GLN A 105 -39.19 8.21 1.82
N GLU A 106 -38.24 7.52 2.45
CA GLU A 106 -37.05 8.13 3.03
C GLU A 106 -35.76 7.65 2.36
N ARG A 107 -34.80 8.56 2.21
CA ARG A 107 -33.49 8.28 1.59
C ARG A 107 -32.40 8.29 2.65
N ILE A 108 -31.68 7.18 2.77
CA ILE A 108 -30.62 6.95 3.74
C ILE A 108 -29.29 6.87 2.99
N GLY A 109 -28.41 7.85 3.21
CA GLY A 109 -27.06 7.85 2.67
C GLY A 109 -26.13 6.95 3.46
N VAL A 110 -25.55 5.95 2.81
CA VAL A 110 -24.58 5.00 3.39
C VAL A 110 -23.22 5.25 2.73
N PRO A 111 -22.26 5.87 3.43
CA PRO A 111 -20.91 6.06 2.90
C PRO A 111 -20.16 4.71 2.89
N VAL A 112 -19.82 4.26 1.68
CA VAL A 112 -19.01 3.06 1.43
C VAL A 112 -17.57 3.48 1.21
N VAL A 113 -16.67 2.76 1.87
CA VAL A 113 -15.23 2.84 1.63
C VAL A 113 -14.76 1.55 1.02
N GLN A 114 -13.78 1.65 0.12
CA GLN A 114 -13.17 0.51 -0.53
C GLN A 114 -11.72 0.42 -0.03
N GLN A 115 -11.29 -0.79 0.31
CA GLN A 115 -9.97 -0.96 0.91
C GLN A 115 -8.88 -0.68 -0.15
N SER A 116 -7.95 0.22 0.20
CA SER A 116 -6.72 0.41 -0.54
C SER A 116 -5.75 -0.73 -0.25
N LYS A 117 -4.97 -1.15 -1.24
CA LYS A 117 -4.01 -2.23 -1.06
C LYS A 117 -2.79 -2.05 -1.95
N LEU A 118 -1.65 -1.84 -1.31
CA LEU A 118 -0.33 -1.83 -1.93
C LEU A 118 0.41 -3.10 -1.53
N ASP A 119 0.74 -3.93 -2.52
CA ASP A 119 1.58 -5.11 -2.34
C ASP A 119 2.98 -4.83 -2.92
N THR A 120 4.00 -5.53 -2.40
CA THR A 120 5.38 -5.41 -2.89
C THR A 120 5.97 -6.80 -3.16
N SER A 121 6.95 -6.87 -4.05
CA SER A 121 7.84 -8.02 -4.16
C SER A 121 8.72 -8.16 -2.91
N GLU A 122 9.51 -9.24 -2.90
CA GLU A 122 10.66 -9.34 -2.02
C GLU A 122 11.69 -8.26 -2.35
N LEU A 123 12.42 -7.83 -1.33
CA LEU A 123 13.45 -6.82 -1.46
C LEU A 123 14.74 -7.46 -1.98
N THR A 124 15.32 -6.88 -3.03
CA THR A 124 16.58 -7.32 -3.61
C THR A 124 17.71 -6.43 -3.11
N LEU A 125 18.59 -7.00 -2.29
CA LEU A 125 19.80 -6.36 -1.80
C LEU A 125 20.87 -7.40 -1.43
N TYR A 126 22.13 -6.96 -1.33
CA TYR A 126 23.20 -7.77 -0.77
C TYR A 126 23.37 -7.46 0.72
N PRO A 127 23.30 -8.47 1.61
CA PRO A 127 23.28 -8.22 3.06
C PRO A 127 24.64 -7.80 3.60
N ASP A 128 25.75 -8.22 3.00
CA ASP A 128 27.09 -7.87 3.46
C ASP A 128 27.68 -6.72 2.62
N THR A 129 28.23 -5.71 3.30
CA THR A 129 28.86 -4.55 2.66
C THR A 129 29.97 -3.97 3.54
N MET A 130 30.66 -2.93 3.07
CA MET A 130 31.67 -2.21 3.83
C MET A 130 31.25 -0.76 4.04
N VAL A 131 31.79 -0.12 5.09
CA VAL A 131 31.56 1.31 5.33
C VAL A 131 31.90 2.13 4.07
N GLY A 132 31.00 3.05 3.70
CA GLY A 132 31.13 3.91 2.54
C GLY A 132 30.87 3.26 1.17
N GLN A 133 30.58 1.96 1.11
CA GLN A 133 30.21 1.29 -0.15
C GLN A 133 28.71 1.42 -0.42
N PRO A 134 28.30 1.98 -1.59
CA PRO A 134 26.89 2.01 -1.98
C PRO A 134 26.32 0.60 -2.18
N VAL A 135 25.20 0.32 -1.52
CA VAL A 135 24.44 -0.93 -1.65
C VAL A 135 23.15 -0.63 -2.40
N PRO A 136 22.94 -1.23 -3.59
CA PRO A 136 21.68 -1.09 -4.31
C PRO A 136 20.57 -1.82 -3.56
N VAL A 137 19.42 -1.16 -3.43
CA VAL A 137 18.18 -1.68 -2.87
C VAL A 137 17.08 -1.49 -3.91
N SER A 138 16.43 -2.58 -4.31
CA SER A 138 15.32 -2.52 -5.25
C SER A 138 14.19 -3.47 -4.92
N LEU A 139 12.97 -3.10 -5.32
CA LEU A 139 11.78 -3.93 -5.23
C LEU A 139 10.68 -3.43 -6.20
N GLU A 140 9.79 -4.32 -6.60
CA GLU A 140 8.59 -3.99 -7.37
C GLU A 140 7.39 -3.80 -6.45
N PHE A 141 6.47 -2.91 -6.81
CA PHE A 141 5.24 -2.70 -6.05
C PHE A 141 4.03 -2.55 -6.96
N TYR A 142 2.88 -2.94 -6.42
CA TYR A 142 1.65 -3.13 -7.18
C TYR A 142 0.46 -2.60 -6.38
N ASN A 143 -0.44 -1.87 -7.04
CA ASN A 143 -1.74 -1.56 -6.47
C ASN A 143 -2.70 -2.71 -6.77
N THR A 144 -2.82 -3.65 -5.84
CA THR A 144 -3.75 -4.79 -5.94
C THR A 144 -5.13 -4.45 -5.38
N GLY A 145 -5.32 -3.23 -4.88
CA GLY A 145 -6.60 -2.71 -4.43
C GLY A 145 -7.51 -2.31 -5.60
N LYS A 146 -8.77 -2.01 -5.28
CA LYS A 146 -9.79 -1.57 -6.26
C LYS A 146 -9.90 -0.05 -6.39
N VAL A 147 -9.05 0.69 -5.70
CA VAL A 147 -9.03 2.16 -5.67
C VAL A 147 -7.64 2.68 -6.00
N THR A 148 -7.61 3.90 -6.54
CA THR A 148 -6.36 4.66 -6.73
C THR A 148 -5.74 4.98 -5.37
N LEU A 149 -4.43 4.82 -5.27
CA LEU A 149 -3.64 5.34 -4.15
C LEU A 149 -3.23 6.76 -4.52
N TYR A 150 -3.56 7.74 -3.69
CA TYR A 150 -3.25 9.14 -3.96
C TYR A 150 -1.94 9.54 -3.30
N ASN A 151 -1.20 10.46 -3.94
CA ASN A 151 0.03 11.03 -3.39
C ASN A 151 1.06 9.96 -2.95
N LEU A 152 1.16 8.85 -3.69
CA LEU A 152 2.09 7.77 -3.35
C LEU A 152 3.53 8.26 -3.43
N MET A 153 4.26 8.05 -2.34
CA MET A 153 5.68 8.35 -2.19
C MET A 153 6.41 7.11 -1.70
N VAL A 154 7.61 6.90 -2.23
CA VAL A 154 8.51 5.82 -1.80
C VAL A 154 9.78 6.45 -1.24
N LYS A 155 10.27 5.92 -0.11
CA LYS A 155 11.45 6.44 0.58
C LYS A 155 12.24 5.34 1.29
N LEU A 156 13.56 5.43 1.23
CA LEU A 156 14.48 4.72 2.10
C LEU A 156 14.61 5.44 3.44
N GLU A 157 14.43 4.69 4.53
CA GLU A 157 14.55 5.20 5.90
C GLU A 157 15.52 4.35 6.72
N GLY A 158 16.39 5.01 7.47
CA GLY A 158 17.32 4.42 8.42
C GLY A 158 18.52 5.34 8.67
N ASP A 159 19.48 4.85 9.46
CA ASP A 159 20.69 5.62 9.83
C ASP A 159 21.83 5.40 8.83
N PHE A 160 21.63 5.93 7.62
CA PHE A 160 22.58 5.83 6.50
C PHE A 160 22.40 6.97 5.52
N GLN A 161 23.40 7.18 4.66
CA GLN A 161 23.25 8.07 3.50
C GLN A 161 22.51 7.34 2.37
N THR A 162 21.84 8.10 1.50
CA THR A 162 21.14 7.52 0.34
C THR A 162 21.44 8.27 -0.94
N GLU A 163 21.48 7.55 -2.06
CA GLU A 163 21.39 8.10 -3.41
C GLU A 163 20.10 7.59 -4.05
N HIS A 164 19.32 8.48 -4.67
CA HIS A 164 17.98 8.16 -5.18
C HIS A 164 17.05 7.54 -4.12
N GLY A 165 17.24 7.90 -2.85
CA GLY A 165 16.54 7.27 -1.73
C GLY A 165 15.08 7.68 -1.55
N SER A 166 14.52 8.49 -2.43
CA SER A 166 13.08 8.77 -2.43
C SER A 166 12.62 9.26 -3.78
N TYR A 167 11.38 8.94 -4.16
CA TYR A 167 10.73 9.57 -5.28
C TYR A 167 9.21 9.62 -5.10
N TYR A 168 8.59 10.55 -5.81
CA TYR A 168 7.15 10.76 -5.80
C TYR A 168 6.53 10.07 -7.02
N VAL A 169 5.64 9.11 -6.77
CA VAL A 169 4.89 8.39 -7.81
C VAL A 169 3.65 9.18 -8.20
N GLY A 170 2.99 9.81 -7.21
CA GLY A 170 1.73 10.52 -7.41
C GLY A 170 0.53 9.59 -7.34
N ASN A 171 -0.43 9.76 -8.25
CA ASN A 171 -1.64 8.93 -8.26
C ASN A 171 -1.33 7.57 -8.89
N PHE A 172 -1.50 6.51 -8.12
CA PHE A 172 -1.19 5.15 -8.53
C PHE A 172 -2.47 4.34 -8.68
N ALA A 173 -2.91 4.16 -9.93
CA ALA A 173 -4.21 3.60 -10.26
C ALA A 173 -4.32 2.11 -9.87
N SER A 174 -5.56 1.62 -9.73
CA SER A 174 -5.82 0.19 -9.48
C SER A 174 -5.22 -0.66 -10.60
N GLY A 175 -4.52 -1.73 -10.23
CA GLY A 175 -3.84 -2.63 -11.17
C GLY A 175 -2.52 -2.10 -11.74
N SER A 176 -2.08 -0.90 -11.35
CA SER A 176 -0.77 -0.39 -11.75
C SER A 176 0.38 -1.10 -11.02
N SER A 177 1.52 -1.16 -11.69
CA SER A 177 2.79 -1.68 -11.18
C SER A 177 3.91 -0.68 -11.46
N ASP A 178 4.86 -0.55 -10.55
CA ASP A 178 6.07 0.25 -10.72
C ASP A 178 7.20 -0.36 -9.85
N TYR A 179 8.41 0.17 -9.95
CA TYR A 179 9.58 -0.33 -9.21
C TYR A 179 10.35 0.80 -8.54
N PHE A 180 10.94 0.49 -7.38
CA PHE A 180 11.86 1.36 -6.69
C PHE A 180 13.28 0.83 -6.83
N GLU A 181 14.22 1.73 -7.10
CA GLU A 181 15.66 1.46 -7.07
C GLU A 181 16.37 2.67 -6.43
N GLY A 182 17.13 2.41 -5.38
CA GLY A 182 17.95 3.40 -4.70
C GLY A 182 19.20 2.78 -4.12
N MET A 183 20.10 3.60 -3.58
CA MET A 183 21.33 3.13 -2.94
C MET A 183 21.39 3.56 -1.49
N VAL A 184 21.87 2.66 -0.64
CA VAL A 184 22.17 2.88 0.78
C VAL A 184 23.68 2.93 0.94
N ILE A 185 24.20 3.98 1.58
CA ILE A 185 25.63 4.14 1.87
C ILE A 185 25.81 4.10 3.40
N PRO A 186 26.31 2.98 3.96
CA PRO A 186 26.53 2.85 5.39
C PRO A 186 27.67 3.75 5.88
N ASN A 187 27.49 4.37 7.04
CA ASN A 187 28.47 5.29 7.63
C ASN A 187 29.28 4.68 8.77
N MET A 188 28.83 3.56 9.36
CA MET A 188 29.43 2.91 10.52
C MET A 188 29.42 1.39 10.35
N PRO A 189 30.44 0.68 10.88
CA PRO A 189 30.45 -0.78 10.88
C PRO A 189 29.42 -1.34 11.89
N GLY A 190 28.98 -2.57 11.66
CA GLY A 190 27.99 -3.28 12.48
C GLY A 190 26.70 -3.61 11.74
N GLU A 191 25.70 -4.06 12.49
CA GLU A 191 24.36 -4.31 11.96
C GLU A 191 23.63 -2.99 11.72
N LEU A 192 23.18 -2.79 10.48
CA LEU A 192 22.46 -1.60 10.04
C LEU A 192 21.05 -1.99 9.59
N ASN A 193 20.05 -1.41 10.26
CA ASN A 193 18.64 -1.66 9.97
C ASN A 193 18.05 -0.49 9.16
N GLY A 194 17.30 -0.82 8.12
CA GLY A 194 16.64 0.14 7.25
C GLY A 194 15.28 -0.37 6.77
N ALA A 195 14.56 0.49 6.06
CA ALA A 195 13.34 0.10 5.39
C ALA A 195 13.08 0.89 4.11
N VAL A 196 12.41 0.25 3.15
CA VAL A 196 11.67 0.95 2.09
C VAL A 196 10.26 1.22 2.61
N VAL A 197 9.86 2.49 2.60
CA VAL A 197 8.62 2.99 3.17
C VAL A 197 7.78 3.60 2.06
N PHE A 198 6.56 3.12 1.94
CA PHE A 198 5.54 3.61 1.03
C PHE A 198 4.51 4.39 1.84
N THR A 199 4.24 5.62 1.45
CA THR A 199 3.17 6.43 2.06
C THR A 199 2.21 6.90 0.99
N TYR A 200 0.91 6.79 1.24
CA TYR A 200 -0.13 7.23 0.30
C TYR A 200 -1.41 7.60 1.04
N GLU A 201 -2.29 8.35 0.39
CA GLU A 201 -3.66 8.60 0.84
C GLU A 201 -4.63 7.60 0.21
N ASP A 202 -5.51 7.01 1.01
CA ASP A 202 -6.60 6.19 0.49
C ASP A 202 -7.77 7.04 -0.05
N SER A 203 -8.84 6.38 -0.53
CA SER A 203 -10.02 7.07 -1.08
C SER A 203 -10.77 7.96 -0.08
N THR A 204 -10.45 7.86 1.22
CA THR A 204 -11.03 8.70 2.28
C THR A 204 -10.12 9.86 2.69
N GLY A 205 -8.95 9.98 2.06
CA GLY A 205 -7.92 10.96 2.44
C GLY A 205 -7.13 10.57 3.69
N GLN A 206 -7.27 9.33 4.17
CA GLN A 206 -6.46 8.84 5.29
C GLN A 206 -5.10 8.36 4.79
N MET A 207 -4.05 8.80 5.48
CA MET A 207 -2.67 8.37 5.21
C MET A 207 -2.49 6.91 5.62
N GLN A 208 -1.87 6.14 4.73
CA GLN A 208 -1.49 4.75 4.91
C GLN A 208 0.03 4.62 4.75
N GLU A 209 0.63 3.69 5.50
CA GLU A 209 2.05 3.37 5.43
C GLU A 209 2.23 1.86 5.21
N VAL A 210 3.10 1.50 4.26
CA VAL A 210 3.59 0.12 4.08
C VAL A 210 5.11 0.13 4.21
N ARG A 211 5.64 -0.70 5.11
CA ARG A 211 7.07 -0.74 5.44
C ARG A 211 7.67 -2.11 5.11
N LYS A 212 8.77 -2.10 4.34
CA LYS A 212 9.57 -3.29 4.03
C LYS A 212 10.97 -3.11 4.62
N GLY A 213 11.16 -3.72 5.79
CA GLY A 213 12.43 -3.69 6.50
C GLY A 213 13.51 -4.54 5.83
N PHE A 214 14.76 -4.13 6.00
CA PHE A 214 15.95 -4.90 5.63
C PHE A 214 17.07 -4.66 6.64
N THR A 215 18.04 -5.57 6.63
CA THR A 215 19.21 -5.51 7.50
C THR A 215 20.47 -5.70 6.65
N LEU A 216 21.49 -4.90 6.94
CA LEU A 216 22.83 -4.98 6.36
C LEU A 216 23.86 -5.27 7.46
N ASN A 217 24.84 -6.10 7.13
CA ASN A 217 26.02 -6.34 7.93
C ASN A 217 27.19 -5.55 7.33
N VAL A 218 27.62 -4.51 8.04
CA VAL A 218 28.61 -3.55 7.55
C VAL A 218 29.97 -3.86 8.18
N MET A 219 30.93 -4.22 7.35
CA MET A 219 32.31 -4.46 7.77
C MET A 219 33.12 -3.16 7.69
N ASP A 220 34.13 -3.06 8.56
CA ASP A 220 35.08 -1.95 8.48
C ASP A 220 35.96 -2.09 7.22
N MET A 221 36.39 -0.96 6.65
CA MET A 221 37.36 -1.00 5.55
C MET A 221 38.71 -1.45 6.14
N PRO A 222 39.35 -2.53 5.62
CA PRO A 222 40.66 -2.89 6.08
C PRO A 222 41.58 -1.69 5.89
N PRO A 223 42.46 -1.39 6.86
CA PRO A 223 43.44 -0.34 6.68
C PRO A 223 44.17 -0.61 5.36
N MET A 224 44.31 0.41 4.50
CA MET A 224 45.25 0.30 3.39
C MET A 224 46.59 -0.02 4.03
N GLU A 225 47.09 -1.24 3.83
CA GLU A 225 48.47 -1.56 4.17
C GLU A 225 49.31 -0.50 3.45
N GLU A 226 50.02 0.32 4.23
CA GLU A 226 51.05 1.20 3.71
C GLU A 226 51.96 0.30 2.87
N PHE A 227 51.94 0.48 1.54
CA PHE A 227 52.91 -0.16 0.68
C PHE A 227 54.29 0.10 1.29
N PRO A 228 55.13 -0.95 1.47
CA PRO A 228 56.42 -0.80 2.10
C PRO A 228 57.16 0.39 1.50
N HIS A 229 57.65 1.26 2.39
CA HIS A 229 58.29 2.54 2.12
C HIS A 229 59.63 2.45 1.33
N ASP A 230 59.85 1.35 0.60
CA ASP A 230 61.10 1.00 -0.10
C ASP A 230 61.01 1.15 -1.63
N MET A 231 60.14 2.05 -2.13
CA MET A 231 60.29 2.58 -3.48
C MET A 231 61.25 3.78 -3.43
N PRO A 232 62.33 3.81 -4.25
CA PRO A 232 63.30 4.90 -4.24
C PRO A 232 62.60 6.25 -4.51
N PRO A 233 63.08 7.34 -3.90
CA PRO A 233 62.40 8.63 -3.97
C PRO A 233 62.33 9.09 -5.42
N MET A 234 61.12 9.15 -5.97
CA MET A 234 60.85 9.90 -7.19
C MET A 234 60.86 11.37 -6.78
N ASP A 235 61.97 12.04 -7.08
CA ASP A 235 62.09 13.50 -6.94
C ASP A 235 60.90 14.19 -7.63
N GLY A 236 60.22 15.06 -6.87
CA GLY A 236 59.37 16.10 -7.45
C GLY A 236 57.86 16.01 -7.19
N PHE A 237 57.41 15.68 -5.98
CA PHE A 237 56.01 15.92 -5.60
C PHE A 237 55.90 16.63 -4.25
N GLU A 238 55.87 17.97 -4.30
CA GLU A 238 55.19 18.75 -3.27
C GLU A 238 53.68 18.45 -3.36
N PRO A 239 52.99 18.13 -2.25
CA PRO A 239 51.55 18.04 -2.25
C PRO A 239 50.98 19.46 -2.22
N GLU A 240 50.58 20.00 -3.37
CA GLU A 240 49.68 21.16 -3.36
C GLU A 240 48.30 20.73 -2.83
N ALA A 241 47.96 21.29 -1.67
CA ALA A 241 46.64 21.20 -1.06
C ALA A 241 45.59 21.80 -2.01
N GLY A 242 44.75 20.96 -2.62
CA GLY A 242 43.75 21.46 -3.57
C GLY A 242 42.64 20.48 -3.95
N GLY A 243 41.66 20.29 -3.05
CA GLY A 243 40.23 20.10 -3.36
C GLY A 243 39.75 18.92 -4.26
N ILE A 244 38.52 18.49 -3.99
CA ILE A 244 37.78 17.35 -4.57
C ILE A 244 37.71 17.33 -6.12
N LYS A 245 38.03 18.43 -6.81
CA LYS A 245 38.05 18.48 -8.29
C LYS A 245 39.28 17.85 -8.95
N GLY A 246 40.38 17.63 -8.23
CA GLY A 246 41.59 16.99 -8.77
C GLY A 246 41.47 15.46 -8.90
N MET A 247 40.61 14.84 -8.09
CA MET A 247 40.49 13.38 -7.97
C MET A 247 39.94 12.74 -9.26
N LEU A 248 38.96 13.39 -9.91
CA LEU A 248 38.25 12.88 -11.09
C LEU A 248 39.10 12.82 -12.38
N LYS A 249 40.25 13.48 -12.45
CA LYS A 249 41.17 13.41 -13.62
C LYS A 249 42.38 12.53 -13.40
N SER A 250 42.46 11.84 -12.26
CA SER A 250 43.60 10.98 -11.96
C SER A 250 43.60 9.73 -12.83
N LYS A 251 44.69 9.51 -13.58
CA LYS A 251 44.93 8.24 -14.30
C LYS A 251 44.87 7.01 -13.37
N TRP A 252 45.03 7.20 -12.06
CA TRP A 252 44.99 6.15 -11.05
C TRP A 252 43.57 5.64 -10.74
N LEU A 253 42.53 6.47 -10.95
CA LEU A 253 41.13 6.01 -10.85
C LEU A 253 40.79 4.99 -11.95
N TRP A 254 41.32 5.19 -13.16
CA TRP A 254 41.11 4.26 -14.28
C TRP A 254 41.93 2.98 -14.14
N ILE A 255 43.12 3.05 -13.53
CA ILE A 255 43.95 1.88 -13.24
C ILE A 255 43.34 1.03 -12.12
N SER A 256 42.80 1.65 -11.06
CA SER A 256 42.10 0.94 -9.99
C SER A 256 40.79 0.31 -10.47
N LEU A 257 40.00 1.01 -11.28
CA LEU A 257 38.79 0.45 -11.88
C LEU A 257 39.10 -0.73 -12.83
N GLY A 258 40.19 -0.63 -13.59
CA GLY A 258 40.66 -1.72 -14.46
C GLY A 258 41.12 -2.96 -13.68
N ALA A 259 41.81 -2.79 -12.55
CA ALA A 259 42.24 -3.89 -11.70
C ALA A 259 41.06 -4.63 -11.04
N VAL A 260 40.02 -3.90 -10.62
CA VAL A 260 38.81 -4.47 -10.02
C VAL A 260 38.05 -5.33 -11.03
N ILE A 261 37.92 -4.89 -12.29
CA ILE A 261 37.25 -5.66 -13.35
C ILE A 261 37.99 -6.98 -13.64
N VAL A 262 39.33 -6.97 -13.63
CA VAL A 262 40.14 -8.19 -13.85
C VAL A 262 40.00 -9.16 -12.68
N ILE A 263 39.95 -8.67 -11.44
CA ILE A 263 39.78 -9.51 -10.24
C ILE A 263 38.39 -10.14 -10.22
N VAL A 264 37.33 -9.36 -10.45
CA VAL A 264 35.95 -9.87 -10.48
C VAL A 264 35.76 -10.86 -11.62
N GLY A 265 36.28 -10.57 -12.82
CA GLY A 265 36.27 -11.49 -13.95
C GLY A 265 37.00 -12.80 -13.66
N GLY A 266 38.16 -12.73 -12.99
CA GLY A 266 38.93 -13.90 -12.56
C GLY A 266 38.17 -14.80 -11.58
N ILE A 267 37.49 -14.21 -10.59
CA ILE A 267 36.70 -14.94 -9.59
C ILE A 267 35.51 -15.65 -10.23
N VAL A 268 34.82 -14.99 -11.17
CA VAL A 268 33.68 -15.58 -11.90
C VAL A 268 34.12 -16.74 -12.78
N ILE A 269 35.24 -16.62 -13.50
CA ILE A 269 35.80 -17.69 -14.34
C ILE A 269 36.27 -18.87 -13.48
N TYR A 270 36.92 -18.60 -12.35
CA TYR A 270 37.35 -19.63 -11.41
C TYR A 270 36.15 -20.42 -10.85
N ARG A 271 35.07 -19.74 -10.43
CA ARG A 271 33.86 -20.39 -9.94
C ARG A 271 33.12 -21.18 -11.03
N LYS A 272 33.10 -20.70 -12.28
CA LYS A 272 32.55 -21.47 -13.42
C LYS A 272 33.37 -22.73 -13.73
N LYS A 273 34.71 -22.66 -13.70
CA LYS A 273 35.58 -23.83 -13.92
C LYS A 273 35.51 -24.83 -12.78
N LYS A 274 35.32 -24.38 -11.53
CA LYS A 274 35.12 -25.26 -10.38
C LYS A 274 33.80 -26.04 -10.49
N LYS A 275 32.69 -25.35 -10.82
CA LYS A 275 31.39 -26.00 -11.05
C LYS A 275 31.41 -26.98 -12.23
N ALA A 276 32.13 -26.67 -13.32
CA ALA A 276 32.27 -27.59 -14.46
C ALA A 276 33.14 -28.82 -14.15
N LYS A 277 34.14 -28.70 -13.26
CA LYS A 277 34.91 -29.86 -12.77
C LYS A 277 34.08 -30.72 -11.82
N GLU A 278 33.28 -30.11 -10.95
CA GLU A 278 32.39 -30.85 -10.05
C GLU A 278 31.32 -31.64 -10.82
N MET A 279 30.83 -31.15 -11.96
CA MET A 279 29.89 -31.89 -12.83
C MET A 279 30.55 -33.00 -13.68
N ALA A 280 31.87 -32.95 -13.91
CA ALA A 280 32.60 -33.97 -14.67
C ALA A 280 33.15 -35.11 -13.79
N PHE A 281 33.03 -34.98 -12.47
CA PHE A 281 33.40 -36.01 -11.49
C PHE A 281 32.18 -36.79 -10.95
N ASP A 282 30.98 -36.45 -11.41
CA ASP A 282 29.70 -37.06 -10.99
C ASP A 282 28.97 -37.73 -12.19
N GLU A 283 29.72 -38.10 -13.24
CA GLU A 283 29.28 -38.94 -14.36
C GLU A 283 30.09 -40.26 -14.41
#